data_AF-A0A1I8I9B8-F1
#
_entry.id   AF-A0A1I8I9B8-F1
#
_cell.length_a   1.000
_cell.length_b   1.000
_cell.length_c   1.000
_cell.angle_alpha   90.00
_cell.angle_beta   90.00
_cell.angle_gamma   90.00
#
_symmetry.space_group_name_H-M   'P 1'
#
loop_
_entity.id
_entity.type
_entity.pdbx_description
1 polymer ?
#
loop_
_entity_poly.entity_id
_entity_poly.type
_entity_poly.pdbx_seq_one_letter_code
_entity_poly.pdbx_strand_id
1 'polypeptide(L)'
;MWQGRFEFSQSSSRPQTGQSQFTIRFLDFTPPDQPANPWNFHCFEQARKVATCALLKGEIHSTIEEYFRNFQNAYRVHIVPVNSEEMPAFIEMFTAPVSNVTGPNMGLILCDLKNTRNGPNLARCLVARYEPQLNRVVATIPPDQIKFLADVQASMRQQQ
;
A
#
# COMPACT_ATOMS: atom_id res chain seq x y z
N MET A 1 3.82 -12.33 9.08
CA MET A 1 2.74 -12.49 8.08
C MET A 1 1.45 -11.96 8.67
N TRP A 2 0.79 -11.03 7.99
CA TRP A 2 -0.57 -10.58 8.36
C TRP A 2 -1.61 -11.10 7.36
N GLN A 3 -2.86 -11.29 7.80
CA GLN A 3 -3.99 -11.63 6.94
C GLN A 3 -5.23 -10.85 7.36
N GLY A 4 -5.94 -10.25 6.41
CA GLY A 4 -7.17 -9.50 6.70
C GLY A 4 -7.91 -9.04 5.46
N ARG A 5 -9.00 -8.30 5.67
CA ARG A 5 -9.80 -7.70 4.62
C ARG A 5 -9.09 -6.46 4.07
N PHE A 6 -9.08 -6.34 2.76
CA PHE A 6 -8.50 -5.23 2.02
C PHE A 6 -9.60 -4.56 1.20
N GLU A 7 -9.84 -3.29 1.48
CA GLU A 7 -10.93 -2.55 0.87
C GLU A 7 -10.36 -1.41 0.03
N PHE A 8 -10.77 -1.31 -1.22
CA PHE A 8 -10.44 -0.14 -2.02
C PHE A 8 -11.44 0.99 -1.72
N SER A 9 -10.93 2.19 -1.46
CA SER A 9 -11.81 3.35 -1.27
C SER A 9 -12.56 3.68 -2.56
N GLN A 10 -13.80 4.16 -2.42
CA GLN A 10 -14.58 4.66 -3.55
C GLN A 10 -13.96 5.97 -4.04
N SER A 11 -12.99 5.88 -4.93
CA SER A 11 -12.37 7.02 -5.60
C SER A 11 -12.73 7.00 -7.08
N SER A 12 -12.79 8.19 -7.69
CA SER A 12 -12.92 8.34 -9.15
C SER A 12 -11.75 7.71 -9.91
N SER A 13 -10.66 7.40 -9.21
CA SER A 13 -9.48 6.71 -9.71
C SER A 13 -9.58 5.18 -9.65
N ARG A 14 -10.74 4.60 -9.32
CA ARG A 14 -10.90 3.15 -9.28
C ARG A 14 -11.21 2.58 -10.67
N PRO A 15 -10.52 1.51 -11.10
CA PRO A 15 -10.96 0.69 -12.23
C PRO A 15 -12.41 0.20 -12.05
N GLN A 16 -13.15 0.05 -13.14
CA GLN A 16 -14.52 -0.52 -13.16
C GLN A 16 -14.51 -2.05 -12.97
N THR A 17 -13.76 -2.53 -11.97
CA THR A 17 -13.82 -3.91 -11.53
C THR A 17 -15.03 -4.06 -10.60
N GLY A 18 -15.83 -5.12 -10.81
CA GLY A 18 -16.98 -5.42 -9.96
C GLY A 18 -16.61 -5.75 -8.52
N GLN A 19 -15.34 -6.08 -8.26
CA GLN A 19 -14.81 -6.43 -6.94
C GLN A 19 -14.06 -5.24 -6.32
N SER A 20 -14.44 -4.87 -5.08
CA SER A 20 -13.84 -3.76 -4.33
C SER A 20 -13.18 -4.19 -3.03
N GLN A 21 -13.28 -5.47 -2.71
CA GLN A 21 -12.80 -6.06 -1.46
C GLN A 21 -12.16 -7.41 -1.73
N PHE A 22 -11.04 -7.65 -1.05
CA PHE A 22 -10.27 -8.88 -1.12
C PHE A 22 -9.92 -9.32 0.29
N THR A 23 -9.74 -10.62 0.51
CA THR A 23 -9.02 -11.08 1.70
C THR A 23 -7.58 -11.33 1.31
N ILE A 24 -6.63 -10.65 1.93
CA ILE A 24 -5.21 -10.67 1.52
C ILE A 24 -4.29 -11.13 2.64
N ARG A 25 -3.05 -11.44 2.27
CA ARG A 25 -1.90 -11.61 3.16
C ARG A 25 -0.81 -10.61 2.82
N PHE A 26 -0.19 -10.07 3.86
CA PHE A 26 1.11 -9.38 3.75
C PHE A 26 2.21 -10.36 4.11
N LEU A 27 3.06 -10.63 3.13
CA LEU A 27 4.23 -11.50 3.25
C LEU A 27 5.47 -10.60 3.28
N ASP A 28 6.32 -10.80 4.28
CA ASP A 28 7.58 -10.05 4.38
C ASP A 28 8.47 -10.37 3.17
N PHE A 29 9.01 -9.33 2.54
CA PHE A 29 9.96 -9.42 1.44
C PHE A 29 11.28 -8.76 1.85
N THR A 30 11.83 -9.23 2.96
CA THR A 30 13.17 -8.88 3.41
C THR A 30 14.16 -9.86 2.79
N PRO A 31 15.12 -9.39 1.96
CA PRO A 31 16.18 -10.25 1.46
C PRO A 31 16.94 -10.94 2.60
N PRO A 32 17.43 -12.18 2.44
CA PRO A 32 18.06 -12.96 3.52
C PRO A 32 19.30 -12.28 4.13
N ASP A 33 19.92 -11.38 3.36
CA ASP A 33 21.12 -10.61 3.68
C ASP A 33 20.81 -9.29 4.42
N GLN A 34 19.53 -8.92 4.55
CA GLN A 34 19.10 -7.73 5.27
C GLN A 34 18.62 -8.06 6.69
N PRO A 35 18.80 -7.12 7.65
CA PRO A 35 18.26 -7.30 8.99
C PRO A 35 16.75 -7.50 8.92
N ALA A 36 16.26 -8.46 9.70
CA ALA A 36 14.83 -8.77 9.77
C ALA A 36 14.01 -7.50 9.98
N ASN A 37 12.91 -7.38 9.24
CA ASN A 37 12.07 -6.22 9.27
C ASN A 37 11.59 -5.93 10.71
N PRO A 38 12.00 -4.80 11.33
CA PRO A 38 11.58 -4.46 12.69
C PRO A 38 10.10 -4.07 12.73
N TRP A 39 9.48 -3.83 11.56
CA TRP A 39 8.04 -3.70 11.43
C TRP A 39 7.39 -5.06 11.66
N ASN A 40 7.10 -5.31 12.93
CA ASN A 40 6.20 -6.39 13.28
C ASN A 40 4.80 -5.95 12.83
N PHE A 41 4.10 -6.80 12.07
CA PHE A 41 2.73 -6.51 11.60
C PHE A 41 1.70 -6.41 12.74
N HIS A 42 2.14 -6.33 14.00
CA HIS A 42 1.35 -6.04 15.20
C HIS A 42 0.50 -4.76 15.05
N CYS A 43 0.88 -3.80 14.18
CA CYS A 43 0.00 -2.67 13.84
C CYS A 43 -1.33 -3.11 13.22
N PHE A 44 -1.41 -4.33 12.68
CA PHE A 44 -2.60 -4.91 12.10
C PHE A 44 -3.23 -6.04 12.95
N GLU A 45 -2.74 -6.30 14.16
CA GLU A 45 -3.31 -7.27 15.10
C GLU A 45 -4.53 -6.73 15.87
N GLN A 46 -5.22 -5.76 15.29
CA GLN A 46 -6.42 -5.17 15.89
C GLN A 46 -7.63 -6.08 15.69
N ALA A 47 -8.66 -5.88 16.53
CA ALA A 47 -9.90 -6.66 16.51
C ALA A 47 -10.63 -6.66 15.15
N ARG A 48 -10.38 -5.64 14.30
CA ARG A 48 -10.80 -5.61 12.91
C ARG A 48 -9.56 -5.64 12.02
N LYS A 49 -9.28 -6.78 11.40
CA LYS A 49 -8.19 -6.92 10.42
C LYS A 49 -8.63 -6.33 9.09
N VAL A 50 -8.69 -5.00 9.01
CA VAL A 50 -9.09 -4.26 7.81
C VAL A 50 -7.99 -3.26 7.43
N ALA A 51 -7.61 -3.26 6.16
CA ALA A 51 -6.74 -2.26 5.56
C ALA A 51 -7.47 -1.60 4.38
N THR A 52 -7.43 -0.27 4.31
CA THR A 52 -8.08 0.50 3.25
C THR A 52 -7.03 0.98 2.27
N CYS A 53 -7.25 0.76 0.98
CA CYS A 53 -6.38 1.22 -0.10
C CYS A 53 -7.04 2.32 -0.90
N ALA A 54 -6.43 3.51 -0.89
CA ALA A 54 -6.80 4.60 -1.78
C ALA A 54 -5.90 4.59 -3.01
N LEU A 55 -6.48 4.40 -4.19
CA LEU A 55 -5.72 4.53 -5.43
C LEU A 55 -5.39 6.01 -5.67
N LEU A 56 -4.10 6.27 -5.80
CA LEU A 56 -3.53 7.60 -5.92
C LEU A 56 -3.62 8.07 -7.37
N LYS A 57 -4.01 9.33 -7.54
CA LYS A 57 -4.00 10.00 -8.84
C LYS A 57 -2.58 10.09 -9.39
N GLY A 58 -2.41 10.07 -10.71
CA GLY A 58 -1.08 10.11 -11.35
C GLY A 58 -0.22 11.32 -10.94
N GLU A 59 -0.84 12.45 -10.64
CA GLU A 59 -0.17 13.70 -10.24
C GLU A 59 0.70 13.62 -8.98
N ILE A 60 0.45 12.64 -8.08
CA ILE A 60 1.25 12.46 -6.85
C ILE A 60 2.28 11.33 -6.96
N HIS A 61 2.30 10.59 -8.08
CA HIS A 61 3.18 9.44 -8.25
C HIS A 61 4.65 9.84 -8.23
N SER A 62 5.02 10.93 -8.93
CA SER A 62 6.39 11.43 -8.99
C SER A 62 6.93 11.85 -7.61
N THR A 63 6.12 12.55 -6.80
CA THR A 63 6.46 12.95 -5.43
C THR A 63 6.78 11.74 -4.56
N ILE A 64 5.96 10.70 -4.67
CA ILE A 64 6.12 9.47 -3.88
C ILE A 64 7.36 8.69 -4.36
N GLU A 65 7.58 8.59 -5.66
CA GLU A 65 8.77 7.96 -6.23
C GLU A 65 10.06 8.68 -5.81
N GLU A 66 10.07 10.01 -5.83
CA GLU A 66 11.20 10.81 -5.39
C GLU A 66 11.49 10.61 -3.89
N TYR A 67 10.44 10.57 -3.06
CA TYR A 67 10.58 10.25 -1.64
C TYR A 67 11.32 8.93 -1.45
N PHE A 68 10.87 7.85 -2.12
CA PHE A 68 11.48 6.53 -1.96
C PHE A 68 12.83 6.37 -2.65
N ARG A 69 13.17 7.19 -3.65
CA ARG A 69 14.48 7.16 -4.33
C ARG A 69 15.63 7.34 -3.35
N ASN A 70 15.42 8.11 -2.28
CA ASN A 70 16.41 8.39 -1.26
C ASN A 70 16.52 7.29 -0.18
N PHE A 71 15.66 6.26 -0.22
CA PHE A 71 15.62 5.19 0.77
C PHE A 71 15.85 3.82 0.13
N GLN A 72 17.13 3.52 -0.16
CA GLN A 72 17.55 2.26 -0.80
C GLN A 72 17.19 1.00 0.01
N ASN A 73 17.05 1.11 1.34
CA ASN A 73 16.72 0.01 2.24
C ASN A 73 15.30 0.12 2.81
N ALA A 74 14.36 0.71 2.05
CA ALA A 74 12.97 0.74 2.49
C ALA A 74 12.41 -0.68 2.61
N TYR A 75 11.77 -0.99 3.74
CA TYR A 75 11.15 -2.29 3.97
C TYR A 75 9.97 -2.50 3.02
N ARG A 76 9.85 -3.72 2.49
CA ARG A 76 8.88 -4.08 1.47
C ARG A 76 8.14 -5.35 1.84
N VAL A 77 6.88 -5.43 1.43
CA VAL A 77 6.01 -6.59 1.67
C VAL A 77 5.27 -6.95 0.39
N HIS A 78 5.07 -8.24 0.15
CA HIS A 78 4.21 -8.73 -0.92
C HIS A 78 2.76 -8.75 -0.44
N ILE A 79 1.86 -8.29 -1.30
CA ILE A 79 0.43 -8.37 -1.08
C ILE A 79 -0.15 -9.42 -2.01
N VAL A 80 -0.75 -10.44 -1.42
CA VAL A 80 -1.37 -11.54 -2.17
C VAL A 80 -2.77 -11.82 -1.65
N PRO A 81 -3.77 -12.03 -2.50
CA PRO A 81 -5.05 -12.58 -2.06
C PRO A 81 -4.87 -13.94 -1.38
N VAL A 82 -5.73 -14.24 -0.40
CA VAL A 82 -5.79 -15.56 0.25
C VAL A 82 -6.30 -16.60 -0.75
N ASN A 83 -7.30 -16.25 -1.55
CA ASN A 83 -7.75 -17.06 -2.65
C ASN A 83 -6.94 -16.69 -3.91
N SER A 84 -6.12 -17.63 -4.41
CA SER A 84 -5.28 -17.41 -5.59
C SER A 84 -6.07 -17.10 -6.86
N GLU A 85 -7.33 -17.52 -6.95
CA GLU A 85 -8.21 -17.22 -8.09
C GLU A 85 -8.54 -15.72 -8.18
N GLU A 86 -8.44 -14.98 -7.08
CA GLU A 86 -8.65 -13.52 -7.05
C GLU A 86 -7.41 -12.74 -7.52
N MET A 87 -6.27 -13.41 -7.74
CA MET A 87 -5.02 -12.73 -8.11
C MET A 87 -5.14 -11.89 -9.38
N PRO A 88 -5.76 -12.36 -10.49
CA PRO A 88 -5.91 -11.54 -11.69
C PRO A 88 -6.72 -10.27 -11.44
N ALA A 89 -7.87 -10.39 -10.77
CA ALA A 89 -8.72 -9.24 -10.42
C ALA A 89 -8.02 -8.28 -9.44
N PHE A 90 -7.23 -8.83 -8.52
CA PHE A 90 -6.45 -8.02 -7.59
C PHE A 90 -5.31 -7.25 -8.28
N ILE A 91 -4.56 -7.88 -9.19
CA ILE A 91 -3.54 -7.22 -10.00
C ILE A 91 -4.18 -6.15 -10.88
N GLU A 92 -5.34 -6.45 -11.48
CA GLU A 92 -6.08 -5.53 -12.33
C GLU A 92 -6.39 -4.20 -11.62
N MET A 93 -6.67 -4.22 -10.31
CA MET A 93 -6.83 -2.98 -9.52
C MET A 93 -5.63 -2.02 -9.62
N PHE A 94 -4.42 -2.57 -9.75
CA PHE A 94 -3.17 -1.82 -9.80
C PHE A 94 -2.62 -1.62 -11.22
N THR A 95 -3.18 -2.29 -12.24
CA THR A 95 -2.68 -2.19 -13.62
C THR A 95 -3.69 -1.63 -14.59
N ALA A 96 -4.99 -1.69 -14.28
CA ALA A 96 -6.02 -1.18 -15.16
C ALA A 96 -5.88 0.34 -15.32
N PRO A 97 -6.04 0.86 -16.54
CA PRO A 97 -5.90 2.28 -16.81
C PRO A 97 -6.97 3.06 -16.07
N VAL A 98 -6.54 4.13 -15.43
CA VAL A 98 -7.39 5.11 -14.79
C VAL A 98 -7.19 6.43 -15.53
N SER A 99 -8.27 7.17 -15.74
CA SER A 99 -8.28 8.43 -16.50
C SER A 99 -7.06 9.32 -16.17
N ASN A 100 -6.31 9.72 -17.19
CA ASN A 100 -5.11 10.58 -17.11
C ASN A 100 -3.88 9.99 -16.38
N VAL A 101 -3.79 8.68 -16.16
CA VAL A 101 -2.58 8.03 -15.63
C VAL A 101 -1.97 7.11 -16.69
N THR A 102 -0.73 7.39 -17.09
CA THR A 102 0.06 6.51 -17.96
C THR A 102 0.90 5.58 -17.08
N GLY A 103 0.44 4.35 -16.84
CA GLY A 103 1.17 3.33 -16.09
C GLY A 103 0.34 2.67 -14.98
N PRO A 104 0.96 1.75 -14.20
CA PRO A 104 0.32 1.09 -13.07
C PRO A 104 -0.12 2.10 -12.01
N ASN A 105 -1.28 1.85 -11.39
CA ASN A 105 -1.76 2.65 -10.28
C ASN A 105 -0.89 2.42 -9.04
N MET A 106 -0.64 3.50 -8.29
CA MET A 106 -0.11 3.43 -6.94
C MET A 106 -1.27 3.47 -5.94
N GLY A 107 -1.18 2.68 -4.87
CA GLY A 107 -2.16 2.65 -3.80
C GLY A 107 -1.56 3.08 -2.48
N LEU A 108 -2.18 4.03 -1.79
CA LEU A 108 -1.89 4.33 -0.39
C LEU A 108 -2.74 3.43 0.49
N ILE A 109 -2.09 2.50 1.19
CA ILE A 109 -2.72 1.63 2.16
C ILE A 109 -2.69 2.33 3.51
N LEU A 110 -3.86 2.47 4.12
CA LEU A 110 -4.05 2.96 5.47
C LEU A 110 -4.52 1.80 6.35
N CYS A 111 -3.85 1.67 7.48
CA CYS A 111 -4.16 0.65 8.48
C CYS A 111 -5.07 1.34 9.51
N ASP A 112 -6.33 0.92 9.64
CA ASP A 112 -7.26 1.54 10.60
C ASP A 112 -6.82 1.19 12.03
N LEU A 113 -6.04 2.09 12.65
CA LEU A 113 -5.56 1.94 14.01
C LEU A 113 -6.62 2.49 14.97
N LYS A 114 -7.63 1.68 15.29
CA LYS A 114 -8.74 2.13 16.13
C LYS A 114 -8.35 2.47 17.58
N ASN A 115 -7.18 2.03 18.08
CA ASN A 115 -6.86 2.18 19.51
C ASN A 115 -5.36 2.11 19.89
N THR A 116 -4.47 2.89 19.27
CA THR A 116 -3.09 2.99 19.78
C THR A 116 -2.63 4.42 19.91
N ARG A 117 -2.71 4.93 21.16
CA ARG A 117 -1.76 5.93 21.66
C ARG A 117 -0.36 5.34 21.51
N ASN A 118 0.33 5.74 20.44
CA ASN A 118 1.79 5.72 20.24
C ASN A 118 2.56 4.51 20.81
N GLY A 119 2.69 3.44 20.02
CA GLY A 119 3.88 2.59 20.05
C GLY A 119 4.89 3.09 19.01
N PRO A 120 6.22 3.01 19.26
CA PRO A 120 7.23 3.66 18.41
C PRO A 120 7.34 3.07 16.98
N ASN A 121 6.84 1.85 16.73
CA ASN A 121 7.11 1.10 15.49
C ASN A 121 5.84 0.57 14.79
N LEU A 122 4.73 1.32 14.76
CA LEU A 122 3.50 0.89 14.08
C LEU A 122 3.34 1.54 12.70
N ALA A 123 3.38 0.74 11.62
CA ALA A 123 3.25 1.27 10.26
C ALA A 123 1.81 1.74 10.11
N ARG A 124 1.63 3.04 9.86
CA ARG A 124 0.31 3.66 9.69
C ARG A 124 -0.14 3.60 8.24
N CYS A 125 0.83 3.63 7.33
CA CYS A 125 0.62 3.58 5.91
C CYS A 125 1.70 2.80 5.17
N LEU A 126 1.33 2.31 3.99
CA LEU A 126 2.22 1.70 3.02
C LEU A 126 1.86 2.20 1.63
N VAL A 127 2.82 2.17 0.71
CA VAL A 127 2.58 2.49 -0.69
C VAL A 127 2.71 1.21 -1.52
N ALA A 128 1.59 0.78 -2.08
CA ALA A 128 1.50 -0.39 -2.94
C ALA A 128 1.60 -0.03 -4.42
N ARG A 129 2.30 -0.86 -5.19
CA ARG A 129 2.33 -0.80 -6.66
C ARG A 129 2.47 -2.20 -7.24
N TYR A 130 1.99 -2.37 -8.47
CA TYR A 130 2.30 -3.58 -9.22
C TYR A 130 3.74 -3.54 -9.74
N GLU A 131 4.49 -4.62 -9.54
CA GLU A 131 5.84 -4.80 -10.06
C GLU A 131 5.86 -5.89 -11.13
N PRO A 132 5.97 -5.52 -12.42
CA PRO A 132 5.90 -6.47 -13.54
C PRO A 132 6.97 -7.58 -13.46
N GLN A 133 8.17 -7.25 -12.97
CA GLN A 133 9.28 -8.20 -12.84
C GLN A 133 8.98 -9.34 -11.86
N LEU A 134 8.17 -9.05 -10.83
CA LEU A 134 7.78 -10.02 -9.82
C LEU A 134 6.38 -10.61 -10.10
N ASN A 135 5.60 -9.99 -11.00
CA ASN A 135 4.19 -10.29 -11.23
C ASN A 135 3.39 -10.28 -9.91
N ARG A 136 3.61 -9.23 -9.09
CA ARG A 136 3.04 -9.09 -7.75
C ARG A 136 2.76 -7.63 -7.43
N VAL A 137 1.83 -7.40 -6.52
CA VAL A 137 1.68 -6.10 -5.85
C VAL A 137 2.64 -6.08 -4.66
N VAL A 138 3.54 -5.09 -4.65
CA VAL A 138 4.51 -4.88 -3.58
C VAL A 138 4.17 -3.58 -2.87
N ALA A 139 4.14 -3.61 -1.55
CA ALA A 139 3.98 -2.43 -0.72
C ALA A 139 5.28 -2.07 -0.01
N THR A 140 5.70 -0.82 -0.19
CA THR A 140 6.85 -0.23 0.48
C THR A 140 6.38 0.51 1.72
N ILE A 141 7.09 0.34 2.83
CA ILE A 141 6.82 0.99 4.10
C ILE A 141 7.66 2.27 4.16
N PRO A 142 7.05 3.48 4.20
CA PRO A 142 7.78 4.72 4.48
C PRO A 142 8.58 4.60 5.79
N PRO A 143 9.89 4.94 5.79
CA PRO A 143 10.70 4.92 7.01
C PRO A 143 10.26 6.00 8.00
N ASP A 144 9.86 7.18 7.52
CA ASP A 144 9.23 8.24 8.32
C ASP A 144 7.76 8.39 7.93
N GLN A 145 6.92 7.61 8.59
CA GLN A 145 5.47 7.54 8.37
C GLN A 145 4.76 8.87 8.60
N ILE A 146 5.19 9.65 9.59
CA ILE A 146 4.53 10.91 9.98
C ILE A 146 4.82 11.96 8.92
N LYS A 147 6.11 12.12 8.58
CA LYS A 147 6.52 13.07 7.54
C LYS A 147 5.92 12.70 6.19
N PHE A 148 5.97 11.43 5.82
CA PHE A 148 5.40 10.95 4.55
C PHE A 148 3.91 11.28 4.44
N LEU A 149 3.11 11.00 5.48
CA LEU A 149 1.68 11.33 5.48
C LEU A 149 1.43 12.84 5.40
N ALA A 150 2.23 13.65 6.09
CA ALA A 150 2.12 15.11 6.03
C ALA A 150 2.43 15.65 4.62
N ASP A 151 3.50 15.15 3.99
CA ASP A 151 3.92 15.56 2.64
C ASP A 151 2.86 15.17 1.60
N VAL A 152 2.35 13.93 1.67
CA VAL A 152 1.26 13.46 0.80
C VAL A 152 0.00 14.31 0.96
N GLN A 153 -0.38 14.63 2.20
CA GLN A 153 -1.52 15.50 2.47
C GLN A 153 -1.30 16.93 1.95
N ALA A 154 -0.10 17.48 2.09
CA ALA A 154 0.25 18.80 1.59
C ALA A 154 0.17 18.86 0.06
N SER A 155 0.71 17.86 -0.65
CA SER A 155 0.60 17.76 -2.10
C SER A 155 -0.85 17.65 -2.57
N MET A 156 -1.68 16.86 -1.88
CA MET A 156 -3.12 16.76 -2.20
C MET A 156 -3.88 18.08 -1.99
N ARG A 157 -3.47 18.91 -1.03
CA ARG A 157 -4.10 20.22 -0.76
C ARG A 157 -3.64 21.32 -1.71
N GLN A 158 -2.38 21.29 -2.16
CA GLN A 158 -1.84 22.30 -3.09
C GLN A 158 -2.41 22.16 -4.52
N GLN A 159 -3.02 21.02 -4.83
CA GLN A 159 -3.60 20.72 -6.14
C GLN A 159 -5.15 20.81 -6.17
N GLN A 160 -5.78 21.27 -5.07
CA GLN A 160 -7.21 21.64 -5.00
C GLN A 160 -7.38 23.15 -5.14
#